data_AF-A0A972DZ81-F1
#
_entry.id   AF-A0A972DZ81-F1
#
_cell.length_a   1.000
_cell.length_b   1.000
_cell.length_c   1.000
_cell.angle_alpha   90.00
_cell.angle_beta   90.00
_cell.angle_gamma   90.00
#
_symmetry.space_group_name_H-M   'P 1'
#
loop_
_entity.id
_entity.type
_entity.pdbx_description
1 polymer ?
#
loop_
_entity_poly.entity_id
_entity_poly.type
_entity_poly.pdbx_seq_one_letter_code
_entity_poly.pdbx_strand_id
1 'polypeptide(L)'
;MKMRCLLCGLGFGLLLVTGCGQKYWYQEGKTFEECKADRAACRSELLKRTDLYRIGDYERQFMEDCMQQKGYRLVPEKELPLTTKREDSDIPSEVSWARGYGVAGSIDNR
;
A
#
# COMPACT_ATOMS: atom_id res chain seq x y z
N MET A 1 -28.11 -50.58 10.50
CA MET A 1 -28.65 -49.20 10.50
C MET A 1 -27.47 -48.25 10.69
N LYS A 2 -27.16 -47.44 9.66
CA LYS A 2 -27.19 -45.96 9.64
C LYS A 2 -26.15 -45.30 10.58
N MET A 3 -25.36 -44.29 10.22
CA MET A 3 -25.16 -43.49 9.00
C MET A 3 -23.92 -42.59 9.29
N ARG A 4 -23.19 -42.23 8.24
CA ARG A 4 -22.01 -41.37 8.14
C ARG A 4 -22.08 -40.01 8.87
N CYS A 5 -20.94 -39.55 9.38
CA CYS A 5 -20.49 -38.15 9.40
C CYS A 5 -18.97 -38.16 9.07
N LEU A 6 -18.60 -38.14 7.79
CA LEU A 6 -18.18 -36.93 7.05
C LEU A 6 -16.85 -36.35 7.56
N LEU A 7 -15.78 -36.82 6.92
CA LEU A 7 -14.61 -36.07 6.42
C LEU A 7 -14.59 -34.57 6.78
N CYS A 8 -13.87 -34.21 7.85
CA CYS A 8 -13.41 -32.86 8.13
C CYS A 8 -11.90 -32.93 8.43
N GLY A 9 -11.06 -32.99 7.39
CA GLY A 9 -9.61 -33.08 7.57
C GLY A 9 -8.76 -32.68 6.37
N LEU A 10 -9.35 -32.02 5.36
CA LEU A 10 -8.65 -31.48 4.20
C LEU A 10 -8.95 -29.99 4.14
N GLY A 11 -8.12 -29.16 4.79
CA GLY A 11 -8.36 -27.72 4.73
C GLY A 11 -7.54 -26.86 5.69
N PHE A 12 -6.27 -27.20 5.96
CA PHE A 12 -5.38 -26.30 6.69
C PHE A 12 -3.97 -26.38 6.09
N GLY A 13 -3.72 -25.56 5.07
CA GLY A 13 -2.41 -25.52 4.41
C GLY A 13 -2.26 -24.47 3.31
N LEU A 14 -3.08 -23.42 3.32
CA LEU A 14 -3.02 -22.32 2.34
C LEU A 14 -3.03 -20.97 3.07
N LEU A 15 -2.20 -20.85 4.09
CA LEU A 15 -1.89 -19.58 4.75
C LEU A 15 -0.38 -19.55 4.91
N LEU A 16 0.24 -18.37 4.73
CA LEU A 16 1.68 -18.08 4.76
C LEU A 16 2.38 -17.89 3.40
N VAL A 17 1.75 -17.17 2.47
CA VAL A 17 2.51 -16.36 1.50
C VAL A 17 2.04 -14.89 1.53
N THR A 18 1.84 -14.35 2.73
CA THR A 18 1.82 -12.90 2.95
C THR A 18 3.28 -12.44 3.03
N GLY A 19 3.96 -12.45 1.88
CA GLY A 19 5.34 -11.98 1.79
C GLY A 19 5.44 -10.52 2.23
N CYS A 20 6.56 -10.18 2.86
CA CYS A 20 7.04 -8.80 3.04
C CYS A 20 7.35 -8.18 1.65
N GLY A 21 6.33 -8.03 0.82
CA GLY A 21 6.42 -7.46 -0.52
C GLY A 21 6.21 -5.96 -0.48
N GLN A 22 6.82 -5.27 -1.44
CA GLN A 22 6.59 -3.85 -1.67
C GLN A 22 5.09 -3.60 -1.95
N LYS A 23 4.55 -2.57 -1.31
CA LYS A 23 3.17 -2.11 -1.51
C LYS A 23 3.19 -0.73 -2.16
N TYR A 24 2.20 -0.49 -3.00
CA TYR A 24 2.06 0.75 -3.75
C TYR A 24 0.70 1.37 -3.51
N TRP A 25 0.66 2.70 -3.46
CA TRP A 25 -0.58 3.46 -3.57
C TRP A 25 -1.10 3.37 -5.00
N TYR A 26 -2.35 2.94 -5.16
CA TYR A 26 -2.98 2.77 -6.45
C TYR A 26 -4.47 3.13 -6.42
N GLN A 27 -4.93 3.77 -7.48
CA GLN A 27 -6.34 4.07 -7.73
C GLN A 27 -6.61 3.91 -9.23
N GLU A 28 -7.68 3.20 -9.57
CA GLU A 28 -8.11 3.02 -10.96
C GLU A 28 -8.48 4.37 -11.58
N GLY A 29 -8.03 4.63 -12.81
CA GLY A 29 -8.27 5.88 -13.52
C GLY A 29 -7.45 7.09 -13.05
N LYS A 30 -6.50 6.91 -12.10
CA LYS A 30 -5.53 7.94 -11.73
C LYS A 30 -4.18 7.71 -12.39
N THR A 31 -3.59 8.81 -12.87
CA THR A 31 -2.26 8.77 -13.47
C THR A 31 -1.18 8.59 -12.41
N PHE A 32 -0.02 8.11 -12.84
CA PHE A 32 1.15 7.99 -12.00
C PHE A 32 1.56 9.34 -11.39
N GLU A 33 1.53 10.41 -12.17
CA GLU A 33 1.91 11.75 -11.70
C GLU A 33 0.88 12.34 -10.73
N GLU A 34 -0.42 12.09 -10.93
CA GLU A 34 -1.45 12.46 -9.95
C GLU A 34 -1.22 11.74 -8.62
N CYS A 35 -0.97 10.42 -8.64
CA CYS A 35 -0.69 9.66 -7.43
C CYS A 35 0.54 10.20 -6.68
N LYS A 36 1.59 10.56 -7.43
CA LYS A 36 2.83 11.14 -6.88
C LYS A 36 2.57 12.52 -6.25
N ALA A 37 1.80 13.37 -6.94
CA ALA A 37 1.42 14.68 -6.44
C ALA A 37 0.54 14.59 -5.19
N ASP A 38 -0.43 13.67 -5.17
CA ASP A 38 -1.32 13.47 -4.02
C ASP A 38 -0.57 12.95 -2.79
N ARG A 39 0.36 12.00 -2.98
CA ARG A 39 1.26 11.54 -1.91
C ARG A 39 2.13 12.67 -1.38
N ALA A 40 2.69 13.51 -2.26
CA ALA A 40 3.49 14.66 -1.86
C ALA A 40 2.67 15.69 -1.08
N ALA A 41 1.43 15.94 -1.49
CA ALA A 41 0.51 16.82 -0.77
C ALA A 41 0.20 16.28 0.64
N CYS A 42 -0.10 14.98 0.77
CA CYS A 42 -0.28 14.33 2.08
C CYS A 42 0.96 14.48 2.97
N ARG A 43 2.16 14.28 2.41
CA ARG A 43 3.41 14.44 3.16
C ARG A 43 3.66 15.89 3.58
N SER A 44 3.33 16.85 2.73
CA SER A 44 3.42 18.28 3.07
C SER A 44 2.49 18.63 4.24
N GLU A 45 1.26 18.09 4.26
CA GLU A 45 0.33 18.27 5.36
C GLU A 45 0.81 17.63 6.66
N LEU A 46 1.43 16.44 6.59
CA LEU A 46 2.04 15.80 7.74
C LEU A 46 3.13 16.70 8.35
N LEU A 47 4.03 17.24 7.53
CA LEU A 47 5.14 18.08 7.98
C LEU A 47 4.68 19.40 8.63
N LYS A 48 3.47 19.89 8.31
CA LYS A 48 2.87 21.04 9.02
C LYS A 48 2.41 20.69 10.43
N ARG A 49 2.20 19.41 10.73
CA ARG A 49 1.56 18.90 11.96
C ARG A 49 2.53 18.17 12.89
N THR A 50 3.72 17.82 12.41
CA THR A 50 4.72 17.11 13.22
C THR A 50 6.11 17.68 13.00
N ASP A 51 6.86 17.78 14.10
CA ASP A 51 8.30 17.96 14.04
C ASP A 51 8.94 16.60 13.73
N LEU A 52 10.08 16.61 13.02
CA LEU A 52 10.78 15.43 12.51
C LEU A 52 11.15 14.38 13.58
N TYR A 53 10.99 14.71 14.86
CA TYR A 53 11.41 13.93 16.02
C TYR A 53 10.40 12.85 16.45
N ARG A 54 9.14 12.89 15.98
CA ARG A 54 8.08 11.90 16.30
C ARG A 54 7.62 11.08 15.09
N ILE A 55 8.52 10.94 14.11
CA ILE A 55 8.28 10.21 12.87
C ILE A 55 8.36 8.70 13.15
N GLY A 56 7.21 8.08 13.28
CA GLY A 56 7.05 6.64 13.45
C GLY A 56 5.64 6.23 13.05
N ASP A 57 4.92 5.57 13.94
CA ASP A 57 3.56 5.08 13.66
C ASP A 57 2.56 6.19 13.28
N TYR A 58 2.74 7.40 13.83
CA TYR A 58 1.89 8.54 13.49
C TYR A 58 2.03 8.96 12.02
N GLU A 59 3.25 9.02 11.49
CA GLU A 59 3.48 9.33 10.07
C GLU A 59 2.79 8.30 9.19
N ARG A 60 2.95 7.01 9.53
CA ARG A 60 2.34 5.93 8.78
C ARG A 60 0.81 6.03 8.78
N GLN A 61 0.19 6.15 9.95
CA GLN A 61 -1.26 6.26 10.07
C GLN A 61 -1.80 7.49 9.32
N PHE A 62 -1.14 8.64 9.48
CA PHE A 62 -1.56 9.86 8.79
C PHE A 62 -1.47 9.72 7.27
N MET A 63 -0.38 9.15 6.76
CA MET A 63 -0.20 8.93 5.32
C MET A 63 -1.22 7.93 4.79
N GLU A 64 -1.52 6.87 5.55
CA GLU A 64 -2.55 5.89 5.19
C GLU A 64 -3.92 6.54 5.12
N ASP A 65 -4.33 7.27 6.16
CA ASP A 65 -5.62 7.94 6.22
C ASP A 65 -5.76 8.98 5.11
N CYS A 66 -4.73 9.81 4.89
CA CYS A 66 -4.77 10.86 3.87
C CYS A 66 -4.92 10.29 2.46
N MET A 67 -4.18 9.24 2.13
CA MET A 67 -4.25 8.59 0.82
C MET A 67 -5.57 7.83 0.64
N GLN A 68 -6.07 7.15 1.68
CA GLN A 68 -7.37 6.49 1.64
C GLN A 68 -8.52 7.49 1.45
N GLN A 69 -8.48 8.64 2.10
CA GLN A 69 -9.47 9.72 1.92
C GLN A 69 -9.50 10.25 0.47
N LYS A 70 -8.35 10.23 -0.22
CA LYS A 70 -8.26 10.59 -1.64
C LYS A 70 -8.73 9.49 -2.59
N GLY A 71 -8.99 8.28 -2.08
CA GLY A 71 -9.49 7.13 -2.84
C GLY A 71 -8.41 6.11 -3.24
N TYR A 72 -7.17 6.28 -2.77
CA TYR A 72 -6.09 5.34 -3.04
C TYR A 72 -6.13 4.13 -2.10
N ARG A 73 -5.70 2.98 -2.63
CA ARG A 73 -5.58 1.73 -1.88
C ARG A 73 -4.13 1.26 -1.89
N LEU A 74 -3.72 0.61 -0.81
CA LEU A 74 -2.43 -0.09 -0.75
C LEU A 74 -2.56 -1.46 -1.41
N VAL A 75 -1.90 -1.61 -2.55
CA VAL A 75 -1.95 -2.82 -3.36
C VAL A 75 -0.54 -3.43 -3.40
N PRO A 76 -0.37 -4.74 -3.13
CA PRO A 76 0.92 -5.39 -3.31
C PRO A 76 1.28 -5.44 -4.79
N GLU A 77 2.57 -5.46 -5.11
CA GLU A 77 3.08 -5.43 -6.49
C GLU A 77 2.37 -6.41 -7.44
N LYS A 78 2.14 -7.63 -6.96
CA LYS A 78 1.49 -8.74 -7.67
C LYS A 78 0.03 -8.49 -8.07
N GLU A 79 -0.64 -7.54 -7.44
CA GLU A 79 -2.03 -7.15 -7.72
C GLU A 79 -2.12 -5.90 -8.61
N LEU A 80 -0.99 -5.24 -8.90
CA LEU A 80 -0.95 -4.11 -9.82
C LEU A 80 -1.06 -4.57 -11.27
N PRO A 81 -1.85 -3.88 -12.12
CA PRO A 81 -1.85 -4.15 -13.55
C PRO A 81 -0.45 -3.98 -14.17
N LEU A 82 -0.20 -4.72 -15.25
CA LEU A 82 1.07 -4.65 -15.99
C LEU A 82 1.22 -3.33 -16.76
N THR A 83 0.12 -2.64 -17.01
CA THR A 83 0.06 -1.35 -17.74
C THR A 83 0.35 -0.14 -16.85
N THR A 84 0.53 -0.36 -15.54
CA THR A 84 0.69 0.68 -14.54
C THR A 84 2.18 1.00 -14.36
N LYS A 85 2.56 2.29 -14.42
CA LYS A 85 3.91 2.74 -14.04
C LYS A 85 4.04 2.68 -12.53
N ARG A 86 5.23 2.30 -12.05
CA ARG A 86 5.53 2.08 -10.63
C ARG A 86 6.83 2.76 -10.28
N GLU A 87 6.87 3.30 -9.07
CA GLU A 87 8.08 3.84 -8.46
C GLU A 87 8.11 3.38 -7.00
N ASP A 88 9.23 2.78 -6.62
CA ASP A 88 9.45 2.37 -5.23
C ASP A 88 9.59 3.60 -4.35
N SER A 89 9.41 3.43 -3.05
CA SER A 89 9.58 4.57 -2.17
C SER A 89 11.04 4.97 -2.07
N ASP A 90 11.34 6.24 -2.31
CA ASP A 90 12.66 6.87 -2.11
C ASP A 90 13.13 6.89 -0.64
N ILE A 91 12.40 6.25 0.27
CA ILE A 91 12.79 6.17 1.67
C ILE A 91 13.69 4.94 1.82
N PRO A 92 14.96 5.10 2.23
CA PRO A 92 15.87 3.98 2.37
C PRO A 92 15.26 2.91 3.27
N SER A 93 15.30 1.65 2.83
CA SER A 93 14.79 0.50 3.58
C SER A 93 15.48 0.30 4.94
N GLU A 94 16.65 0.93 5.13
CA GLU A 94 17.44 0.96 6.36
C GLU A 94 16.76 1.73 7.50
N VAL A 95 15.83 2.64 7.18
CA VAL A 95 15.06 3.38 8.18
C VAL A 95 13.77 2.62 8.49
N SER A 96 13.90 1.59 9.34
CA SER A 96 12.82 0.63 9.63
C SER A 96 11.48 1.24 10.08
N TRP A 97 11.48 2.45 10.64
CA TRP A 97 10.27 3.20 11.03
C TRP A 97 9.57 3.92 9.87
N ALA A 98 10.27 4.15 8.76
CA ALA A 98 9.78 4.92 7.62
C ALA A 98 9.58 3.94 6.46
N ARG A 99 8.65 3.01 6.64
CA ARG A 99 8.14 2.20 5.52
C ARG A 99 7.36 3.11 4.59
N GLY A 100 8.06 3.66 3.62
CA GLY A 100 7.41 4.37 2.53
C GLY A 100 6.79 3.37 1.57
N TYR A 101 5.50 3.51 1.32
CA TYR A 101 4.83 2.82 0.22
C TYR A 101 5.22 3.46 -1.11
N GLY A 102 5.39 2.65 -2.15
CA GLY A 102 5.62 3.13 -3.52
C GLY A 102 4.37 3.80 -4.10
N VAL A 103 4.49 4.36 -5.29
CA VAL A 103 3.36 4.93 -6.05
C VAL A 103 3.16 4.17 -7.34
N ALA A 104 1.90 3.97 -7.71
CA ALA A 104 1.51 3.33 -8.95
C ALA A 104 0.31 4.03 -9.60
N GLY A 105 0.34 4.22 -10.92
CA GLY A 105 -0.77 4.80 -11.67
C GLY A 105 -0.64 4.60 -13.19
N SER A 106 -1.67 5.00 -13.93
CA SER A 106 -1.65 4.89 -15.39
C SER A 106 -0.57 5.80 -16.01
N ILE A 107 0.01 5.35 -17.12
CA ILE A 107 0.95 6.14 -17.95
C ILE A 107 0.19 7.17 -18.79
N ASP A 108 -1.07 6.88 -19.12
CA ASP A 108 -1.88 7.68 -20.02
C ASP A 108 -2.24 9.04 -19.40
N ASN A 109 -1.88 10.11 -20.10
CA ASN A 109 -2.21 11.49 -19.76
C ASN A 109 -3.57 11.77 -20.40
N ARG A 110 -4.65 11.37 -19.70
CA ARG A 110 -6.02 11.47 -20.23
C ARG A 110 -6.42 12.91 -20.53
#